data_AF-A0A924SYV4-F1
#
_entry.id   AF-A0A924SYV4-F1
#
_cell.length_a   1.000
_cell.length_b   1.000
_cell.length_c   1.000
_cell.angle_alpha   90.00
_cell.angle_beta   90.00
_cell.angle_gamma   90.00
#
_symmetry.space_group_name_H-M   'P 1'
#
loop_
_entity.id
_entity.type
_entity.pdbx_description
1 polymer ?
#
loop_
_entity_poly.entity_id
_entity_poly.type
_entity_poly.pdbx_seq_one_letter_code
_entity_poly.pdbx_strand_id
1 'polypeptide(L)'
;MLILNKIQEYFPDSFEREQLAANQLASFDALWTLDAGWFEVPNERRGGWSGVSRYVLANGDAIFIKRQKNHVYRSWQNLFLPVATFEREFKNILHFQKLAIPTMTLVYFGQRRINGDLQSILITRELKDFQALDAEDYQPINKLSQSSRKSVIQAAANAIRHMHDCKIQHNCLYLKHVFIKIVDDRQVDVRFIDLEKAKWRPWKNLAMFRDLASLLRHAEGWSKTDCLRFFLCYNQQRRLSKASKQSLTNILQQIEHKNNHGK
;
A
#
# COMPACT_ATOMS: atom_id res chain seq x y z
N MET A 1 15.99 -17.40 33.66
CA MET A 1 15.88 -17.93 32.28
C MET A 1 15.99 -16.74 31.33
N LEU A 2 17.18 -16.49 30.81
CA LEU A 2 17.46 -15.37 29.89
C LEU A 2 16.64 -15.57 28.61
N ILE A 3 15.59 -14.78 28.43
CA ILE A 3 14.92 -14.69 27.12
C ILE A 3 15.95 -14.03 26.22
N LEU A 4 16.63 -14.82 25.39
CA LEU A 4 17.51 -14.31 24.36
C LEU A 4 16.72 -13.31 23.52
N ASN A 5 17.18 -12.05 23.52
CA ASN A 5 16.71 -10.97 22.66
C ASN A 5 17.01 -11.35 21.19
N LYS A 6 16.26 -12.29 20.63
CA LYS A 6 16.46 -12.73 19.24
C LYS A 6 15.88 -11.65 18.34
N ILE A 7 16.77 -10.90 17.71
CA ILE A 7 16.42 -10.00 16.61
C ILE A 7 16.17 -10.89 15.39
N GLN A 8 15.04 -10.67 14.72
CA GLN A 8 14.73 -11.25 13.42
C GLN A 8 14.93 -10.17 12.38
N GLU A 9 15.89 -10.36 11.48
CA GLU A 9 16.22 -9.42 10.40
C GLU A 9 16.06 -10.09 9.06
N TYR A 10 15.69 -9.32 8.05
CA TYR A 10 15.53 -9.75 6.68
C TYR A 10 15.99 -8.64 5.73
N PHE A 11 16.95 -9.00 4.87
CA PHE A 11 17.35 -8.22 3.71
C PHE A 11 16.92 -9.01 2.46
N PRO A 12 16.30 -8.38 1.46
CA PRO A 12 15.83 -9.07 0.26
C PRO A 12 17.00 -9.61 -0.59
N ASP A 13 18.13 -8.90 -0.62
CA ASP A 13 19.33 -9.26 -1.35
C ASP A 13 20.60 -8.62 -0.73
N SER A 14 21.78 -8.96 -1.27
CA SER A 14 23.06 -8.40 -0.82
C SER A 14 23.22 -6.92 -1.16
N PHE A 15 22.61 -6.46 -2.26
CA PHE A 15 22.71 -5.08 -2.70
C PHE A 15 22.06 -4.13 -1.69
N GLU A 16 20.84 -4.40 -1.23
CA GLU A 16 20.18 -3.57 -0.21
C GLU A 16 20.94 -3.58 1.12
N ARG A 17 21.54 -4.70 1.48
CA ARG A 17 22.40 -4.80 2.68
C ARG A 17 23.65 -3.93 2.55
N GLU A 18 24.32 -3.97 1.40
CA GLU A 18 25.52 -3.16 1.12
C GLU A 18 25.20 -1.67 1.08
N GLN A 19 24.06 -1.28 0.48
CA GLN A 19 23.60 0.10 0.47
C GLN A 19 23.36 0.63 1.90
N LEU A 20 22.70 -0.14 2.76
CA LEU A 20 22.54 0.24 4.17
C LEU A 20 23.88 0.24 4.91
N ALA A 21 24.79 -0.71 4.64
CA ALA A 21 26.11 -0.76 5.26
C ALA A 21 26.97 0.46 4.92
N ALA A 22 26.94 0.92 3.67
CA ALA A 22 27.64 2.13 3.24
C ALA A 22 27.17 3.40 3.98
N ASN A 23 25.96 3.37 4.54
CA ASN A 23 25.39 4.45 5.36
C ASN A 23 25.48 4.17 6.87
N GLN A 24 26.20 3.11 7.30
CA GLN A 24 26.29 2.66 8.69
C GLN A 24 24.95 2.22 9.30
N LEU A 25 24.01 1.77 8.46
CA LEU A 25 22.63 1.40 8.80
C LEU A 25 22.33 -0.09 8.59
N ALA A 26 23.35 -0.96 8.57
CA ALA A 26 23.16 -2.39 8.32
C ALA A 26 22.79 -3.23 9.56
N SER A 27 22.39 -2.59 10.67
CA SER A 27 21.93 -3.27 11.88
C SER A 27 20.63 -2.70 12.40
N PHE A 28 19.82 -3.53 13.05
CA PHE A 28 18.60 -3.10 13.72
C PHE A 28 18.82 -1.90 14.64
N ASP A 29 19.87 -1.91 15.47
CA ASP A 29 20.13 -0.85 16.44
C ASP A 29 20.44 0.48 15.76
N ALA A 30 21.30 0.47 14.73
CA ALA A 30 21.62 1.69 13.98
C ALA A 30 20.37 2.27 13.31
N LEU A 31 19.52 1.43 12.72
CA LEU A 31 18.26 1.84 12.11
C LEU A 31 17.23 2.35 13.12
N TRP A 32 17.22 1.78 14.33
CA TRP A 32 16.29 2.14 15.39
C TRP A 32 16.61 3.50 16.01
N THR A 33 17.90 3.76 16.26
CA THR A 33 18.38 4.99 16.93
C THR A 33 18.67 6.13 15.98
N LEU A 34 18.67 5.89 14.66
CA LEU A 34 18.88 6.91 13.64
C LEU A 34 17.93 8.12 13.84
N ASP A 35 18.52 9.28 14.07
CA ASP A 35 17.80 10.55 14.03
C ASP A 35 17.74 11.08 12.60
N ALA A 36 16.57 10.97 11.97
CA ALA A 36 16.30 11.42 10.60
C ALA A 36 15.07 12.35 10.54
N GLY A 37 14.62 12.85 11.70
CA GLY A 37 13.33 13.53 11.82
C GLY A 37 12.12 12.64 11.49
N TRP A 38 10.92 13.19 11.66
CA TRP A 38 9.67 12.54 11.29
C TRP A 38 9.14 13.12 9.98
N PHE A 39 8.94 12.25 9.00
CA PHE A 39 8.17 12.56 7.80
C PHE A 39 6.67 12.45 8.10
N GLU A 40 6.28 11.34 8.76
CA GLU A 40 4.97 11.20 9.40
C GLU A 40 5.17 11.03 10.90
N VAL A 41 4.60 11.96 11.68
CA VAL A 41 4.71 11.99 13.14
C VAL A 41 4.14 10.69 13.73
N PRO A 42 4.76 10.14 14.79
CA PRO A 42 4.28 8.91 15.40
C PRO A 42 2.80 8.97 15.79
N ASN A 43 2.03 8.01 15.27
CA ASN A 43 0.65 7.80 15.67
C ASN A 43 0.61 6.90 16.92
N GLU A 44 0.24 7.48 18.05
CA GLU A 44 0.13 6.75 19.32
C GLU A 44 -1.27 6.18 19.51
N ARG A 45 -1.36 4.86 19.74
CA ARG A 45 -2.63 4.20 20.03
C ARG A 45 -2.41 2.94 20.87
N ARG A 46 -3.33 2.69 21.81
CA ARG A 46 -3.40 1.43 22.58
C ARG A 46 -2.08 1.03 23.24
N GLY A 47 -1.31 2.01 23.74
CA GLY A 47 -0.02 1.77 24.41
C GLY A 47 1.16 1.47 23.48
N GLY A 48 1.02 1.74 22.18
CA GLY A 48 2.11 1.64 21.20
C GLY A 48 2.11 2.82 20.22
N TRP A 49 3.17 2.93 19.42
CA TRP A 49 3.34 3.98 18.43
C TRP A 49 3.90 3.46 17.12
N SER A 50 3.64 4.17 16.02
CA SER A 50 4.23 3.92 14.70
C SER A 50 4.51 5.25 14.00
N GLY A 51 5.73 5.46 13.49
CA GLY A 51 6.09 6.67 12.74
C GLY A 51 6.96 6.36 11.52
N VAL A 52 7.13 7.35 10.65
CA VAL A 52 7.89 7.21 9.39
C VAL A 52 8.91 8.33 9.28
N SER A 53 10.15 7.96 8.97
CA SER A 53 11.23 8.89 8.61
C SER A 53 11.58 8.72 7.13
N ARG A 54 11.98 9.80 6.47
CA ARG A 54 12.58 9.75 5.12
C ARG A 54 14.08 9.96 5.27
N TYR A 55 14.89 9.10 4.66
CA TYR A 55 16.35 9.18 4.71
C TYR A 55 16.94 9.11 3.31
N VAL A 56 17.88 10.00 2.99
CA VAL A 56 18.60 10.02 1.71
C VAL A 56 19.93 9.29 1.91
N LEU A 57 20.14 8.22 1.14
CA LEU A 57 21.36 7.43 1.13
C LEU A 57 22.49 8.18 0.43
N ALA A 58 23.73 7.77 0.69
CA ALA A 58 24.94 8.33 0.09
C ALA A 58 24.93 8.32 -1.46
N ASN A 59 24.20 7.40 -2.09
CA ASN A 59 24.06 7.31 -3.55
C ASN A 59 23.01 8.30 -4.13
N GLY A 60 22.33 9.07 -3.27
CA GLY A 60 21.27 10.03 -3.64
C GLY A 60 19.85 9.44 -3.70
N ASP A 61 19.69 8.12 -3.57
CA ASP A 61 18.36 7.51 -3.45
C ASP A 61 17.77 7.77 -2.07
N ALA A 62 16.44 7.83 -1.97
CA ALA A 62 15.75 7.94 -0.70
C ALA A 62 15.04 6.63 -0.29
N ILE A 63 14.97 6.41 1.01
CA ILE A 63 14.24 5.32 1.65
C ILE A 63 13.26 5.89 2.69
N PHE A 64 12.15 5.18 2.89
CA PHE A 64 11.25 5.41 4.01
C PHE A 64 11.50 4.37 5.08
N ILE A 65 11.81 4.83 6.29
CA ILE A 65 12.07 4.01 7.47
C ILE A 65 10.84 4.10 8.38
N LYS A 66 10.03 3.05 8.38
CA LYS A 66 8.89 2.94 9.29
C LYS A 66 9.33 2.25 10.58
N ARG A 67 9.09 2.88 11.74
CA ARG A 67 9.43 2.33 13.06
C ARG A 67 8.18 2.22 13.91
N GLN A 68 8.08 1.15 14.68
CA GLN A 68 6.98 0.97 15.61
C GLN A 68 7.40 0.30 16.91
N LYS A 69 6.71 0.63 17.99
CA LYS A 69 6.84 0.01 19.30
C LYS A 69 5.48 -0.36 19.85
N ASN A 70 5.26 -1.63 20.21
CA ASN A 70 4.00 -2.16 20.75
C ASN A 70 2.74 -1.86 19.91
N HIS A 71 2.90 -1.43 18.66
CA HIS A 71 1.81 -1.23 17.72
C HIS A 71 1.52 -2.55 17.03
N VAL A 72 0.51 -3.25 17.56
CA VAL A 72 0.24 -4.64 17.23
C VAL A 72 -1.16 -4.84 16.70
N TYR A 73 -1.33 -5.91 15.95
CA TYR A 73 -2.62 -6.48 15.63
C TYR A 73 -2.75 -7.88 16.24
N ARG A 74 -4.00 -8.33 16.36
CA ARG A 74 -4.36 -9.68 16.80
C ARG A 74 -5.30 -10.29 15.78
N SER A 75 -5.17 -11.59 15.53
CA SER A 75 -6.00 -12.29 14.54
C SER A 75 -6.21 -13.75 14.94
N TRP A 76 -7.24 -14.39 14.40
CA TRP A 76 -7.42 -15.83 14.62
C TRP A 76 -6.24 -16.66 14.09
N GLN A 77 -5.64 -16.23 12.98
CA GLN A 77 -4.50 -16.90 12.33
C GLN A 77 -3.24 -16.95 13.19
N ASN A 78 -3.09 -16.02 14.14
CA ASN A 78 -1.97 -15.99 15.08
C ASN A 78 -2.41 -16.33 16.52
N LEU A 79 -3.56 -17.01 16.68
CA LEU A 79 -4.12 -17.36 17.99
C LEU A 79 -4.30 -16.15 18.91
N PHE A 80 -4.60 -14.98 18.33
CA PHE A 80 -4.69 -13.68 19.01
C PHE A 80 -3.42 -13.20 19.71
N LEU A 81 -2.28 -13.82 19.42
CA LEU A 81 -1.00 -13.33 19.89
C LEU A 81 -0.70 -11.97 19.25
N PRO A 82 -0.12 -11.02 20.01
CA PRO A 82 0.22 -9.71 19.48
C PRO A 82 1.35 -9.83 18.46
N VAL A 83 1.08 -9.40 17.23
CA VAL A 83 2.05 -9.36 16.14
C VAL A 83 2.22 -7.92 15.66
N ALA A 84 3.47 -7.57 15.35
CA ALA A 84 3.86 -6.26 14.81
C ALA A 84 3.03 -5.91 13.56
N THR A 85 2.42 -4.72 13.50
CA THR A 85 1.68 -4.27 12.30
C THR A 85 2.57 -4.26 11.05
N PHE A 86 3.80 -3.77 11.16
CA PHE A 86 4.76 -3.82 10.04
C PHE A 86 5.22 -5.23 9.63
N GLU A 87 5.10 -6.26 10.49
CA GLU A 87 5.32 -7.64 10.04
C GLU A 87 4.27 -8.06 9.01
N ARG A 88 3.02 -7.60 9.19
CA ARG A 88 1.94 -7.87 8.24
C ARG A 88 2.15 -7.12 6.93
N GLU A 89 2.54 -5.85 6.99
CA GLU A 89 2.87 -5.07 5.79
C GLU A 89 4.06 -5.67 5.04
N PHE A 90 5.14 -6.05 5.73
CA PHE A 90 6.28 -6.78 5.17
C PHE A 90 5.85 -8.05 4.43
N LYS A 91 5.07 -8.92 5.08
CA LYS A 91 4.55 -10.16 4.48
C LYS A 91 3.71 -9.88 3.24
N ASN A 92 2.90 -8.82 3.28
CA ASN A 92 2.09 -8.42 2.13
C ASN A 92 2.93 -7.86 0.99
N ILE A 93 3.97 -7.07 1.25
CA ILE A 93 4.90 -6.59 0.21
C ILE A 93 5.54 -7.79 -0.50
N LEU A 94 6.10 -8.76 0.25
CA LEU A 94 6.68 -9.97 -0.34
C LEU A 94 5.66 -10.76 -1.15
N HIS A 95 4.42 -10.86 -0.66
CA HIS A 95 3.35 -11.57 -1.36
C HIS A 95 2.96 -10.88 -2.67
N PHE A 96 2.86 -9.55 -2.67
CA PHE A 96 2.59 -8.75 -3.86
C PHE A 96 3.70 -8.92 -4.90
N GLN A 97 4.96 -8.82 -4.48
CA GLN A 97 6.13 -9.04 -5.34
C GLN A 97 6.11 -10.45 -5.97
N LYS A 98 5.86 -11.49 -5.17
CA LYS A 98 5.74 -12.88 -5.65
C LYS A 98 4.63 -13.07 -6.69
N LEU A 99 3.53 -12.32 -6.56
CA LEU A 99 2.38 -12.36 -7.48
C LEU A 99 2.52 -11.39 -8.66
N ALA A 100 3.67 -10.71 -8.78
CA ALA A 100 3.88 -9.62 -9.74
C ALA A 100 2.79 -8.54 -9.67
N ILE A 101 2.22 -8.30 -8.47
CA ILE A 101 1.32 -7.18 -8.21
C ILE A 101 2.22 -5.98 -7.87
N PRO A 102 2.07 -4.85 -8.59
CA PRO A 102 3.00 -3.74 -8.44
C PRO A 102 2.90 -3.08 -7.07
N THR A 103 4.03 -3.02 -6.35
CA THR A 103 4.13 -2.39 -5.02
C THR A 103 5.54 -1.85 -4.78
N MET A 104 5.77 -1.30 -3.60
CA MET A 104 7.04 -0.75 -3.14
C MET A 104 8.17 -1.80 -3.16
N THR A 105 9.39 -1.34 -3.37
CA THR A 105 10.59 -2.17 -3.21
C THR A 105 10.95 -2.22 -1.73
N LEU A 106 10.93 -3.43 -1.17
CA LEU A 106 11.42 -3.70 0.19
C LEU A 106 12.94 -3.52 0.21
N VAL A 107 13.47 -2.90 1.27
CA VAL A 107 14.91 -2.76 1.53
C VAL A 107 15.31 -3.58 2.75
N TYR A 108 14.50 -3.53 3.81
CA TYR A 108 14.80 -4.22 5.06
C TYR A 108 13.53 -4.44 5.89
N PHE A 109 13.48 -5.55 6.61
CA PHE A 109 12.54 -5.76 7.70
C PHE A 109 13.28 -6.27 8.93
N GLY A 110 12.93 -5.75 10.10
CA GLY A 110 13.47 -6.18 11.37
C GLY A 110 12.41 -6.20 12.46
N GLN A 111 12.52 -7.12 13.41
CA GLN A 111 11.81 -7.05 14.67
C GLN A 111 12.58 -7.66 15.83
N ARG A 112 12.33 -7.13 17.03
CA ARG A 112 12.89 -7.67 18.28
C ARG A 112 11.94 -7.47 19.44
N ARG A 113 12.14 -8.28 20.48
CA ARG A 113 11.62 -8.01 21.82
C ARG A 113 12.77 -7.58 22.71
N ILE A 114 12.62 -6.43 23.37
CA ILE A 114 13.60 -5.91 24.33
C ILE A 114 12.85 -5.28 25.50
N ASN A 115 13.17 -5.68 26.73
CA ASN A 115 12.51 -5.18 27.95
C ASN A 115 10.98 -5.26 27.91
N GLY A 116 10.41 -6.29 27.27
CA GLY A 116 8.97 -6.48 27.09
C GLY A 116 8.36 -5.75 25.88
N ASP A 117 9.05 -4.75 25.32
CA ASP A 117 8.60 -4.00 24.15
C ASP A 117 8.85 -4.78 22.85
N LEU A 118 7.83 -4.88 22.00
CA LEU A 118 7.96 -5.36 20.62
C LEU A 118 8.27 -4.19 19.69
N GLN A 119 9.48 -4.17 19.16
CA GLN A 119 9.97 -3.16 18.23
C GLN A 119 10.05 -3.77 16.83
N SER A 120 9.66 -3.00 15.81
CA SER A 120 9.80 -3.42 14.41
C SER A 120 10.12 -2.24 13.50
N ILE A 121 10.90 -2.55 12.46
CA ILE A 121 11.33 -1.63 11.43
C ILE A 121 10.96 -2.24 10.07
N LEU A 122 10.38 -1.43 9.19
CA LEU A 122 10.14 -1.77 7.79
C LEU A 122 10.70 -0.63 6.93
N ILE A 123 11.58 -0.97 6.00
CA ILE A 123 12.20 -0.01 5.09
C ILE A 123 11.82 -0.35 3.66
N THR A 124 11.37 0.67 2.94
CA THR A 124 11.07 0.59 1.51
C THR A 124 11.79 1.71 0.76
N ARG A 125 12.14 1.48 -0.51
CA ARG A 125 12.60 2.57 -1.38
C ARG A 125 11.51 3.60 -1.58
N GLU A 126 11.89 4.86 -1.68
CA GLU A 126 11.00 5.91 -2.15
C GLU A 126 10.54 5.61 -3.58
N LEU A 127 9.26 5.84 -3.85
CA LEU A 127 8.71 5.76 -5.20
C LEU A 127 9.04 7.04 -5.98
N LYS A 128 10.31 7.19 -6.38
CA LYS A 128 10.80 8.35 -7.12
C LYS A 128 10.00 8.59 -8.41
N ASP A 129 9.59 9.84 -8.63
CA ASP A 129 8.72 10.31 -9.72
C ASP A 129 7.30 9.71 -9.74
N PHE A 130 6.90 9.01 -8.68
CA PHE A 130 5.50 8.63 -8.51
C PHE A 130 4.77 9.66 -7.66
N GLN A 131 3.49 9.84 -7.97
CA GLN A 131 2.57 10.63 -7.17
C GLN A 131 1.30 9.84 -6.89
N ALA A 132 0.71 10.06 -5.73
CA ALA A 132 -0.58 9.47 -5.39
C ALA A 132 -1.68 9.94 -6.36
N LEU A 133 -2.66 9.08 -6.69
CA LEU A 133 -3.69 9.40 -7.70
C LEU A 133 -4.72 10.47 -7.23
N ASP A 134 -4.66 10.89 -5.98
CA ASP A 134 -5.35 12.08 -5.44
C ASP A 134 -4.40 13.25 -5.13
N ALA A 135 -3.15 13.21 -5.60
CA ALA A 135 -2.28 14.37 -5.56
C ALA A 135 -2.87 15.52 -6.42
N GLU A 136 -2.44 16.75 -6.12
CA GLU A 136 -2.92 17.98 -6.78
C GLU A 136 -2.79 17.94 -8.31
N ASP A 137 -1.73 17.28 -8.80
CA ASP A 137 -1.43 17.09 -10.23
C ASP A 137 -2.49 16.24 -10.95
N TYR A 138 -3.23 15.41 -10.21
CA TYR A 138 -4.29 14.53 -10.72
C TYR A 138 -5.69 14.90 -10.22
N GLN A 139 -5.83 15.89 -9.34
CA GLN A 139 -7.12 16.27 -8.76
C GLN A 139 -7.55 17.69 -9.18
N PRO A 140 -8.64 17.86 -9.97
CA PRO A 140 -9.43 16.82 -10.63
C PRO A 140 -8.71 16.19 -11.82
N ILE A 141 -9.08 14.94 -12.15
CA ILE A 141 -8.35 14.13 -13.15
C ILE A 141 -8.50 14.64 -14.58
N ASN A 142 -9.46 15.54 -14.82
CA ASN A 142 -9.64 16.22 -16.10
C ASN A 142 -8.66 17.39 -16.34
N LYS A 143 -7.79 17.72 -15.37
CA LYS A 143 -6.61 18.58 -15.59
C LYS A 143 -5.63 17.94 -16.57
N LEU A 144 -5.51 16.61 -16.55
CA LEU A 144 -4.69 15.87 -17.50
C LEU A 144 -5.27 15.97 -18.92
N SER A 145 -4.37 15.87 -19.92
CA SER A 145 -4.77 15.72 -21.31
C SER A 145 -5.71 14.51 -21.49
N GLN A 146 -6.50 14.51 -22.57
CA GLN A 146 -7.44 13.42 -22.80
C GLN A 146 -6.73 12.05 -22.96
N SER A 147 -5.55 12.01 -23.57
CA SER A 147 -4.73 10.79 -23.69
C SER A 147 -4.23 10.34 -22.33
N SER A 148 -3.51 11.20 -21.61
CA SER A 148 -2.88 10.85 -20.33
C SER A 148 -3.95 10.46 -19.29
N ARG A 149 -5.09 11.16 -19.21
CA ARG A 149 -6.22 10.79 -18.35
C ARG A 149 -6.72 9.37 -18.63
N LYS A 150 -6.90 9.00 -19.91
CA LYS A 150 -7.36 7.65 -20.28
C LYS A 150 -6.31 6.61 -19.90
N SER A 151 -5.03 6.87 -20.15
CA SER A 151 -3.93 5.97 -19.83
C SER A 151 -3.80 5.73 -18.33
N VAL A 152 -3.89 6.78 -17.51
CA VAL A 152 -3.85 6.68 -16.04
C VAL A 152 -5.02 5.85 -15.50
N ILE A 153 -6.26 6.16 -15.92
CA ILE A 153 -7.45 5.41 -15.50
C ILE A 153 -7.33 3.93 -15.91
N GLN A 154 -6.89 3.66 -17.13
CA GLN A 154 -6.74 2.31 -17.66
C GLN A 154 -5.66 1.53 -16.91
N ALA A 155 -4.51 2.14 -16.62
CA ALA A 155 -3.42 1.52 -15.89
C ALA A 155 -3.82 1.18 -14.44
N ALA A 156 -4.43 2.13 -13.72
CA ALA A 156 -4.95 1.90 -12.38
C ALA A 156 -5.99 0.78 -12.35
N ALA A 157 -6.94 0.80 -13.29
CA ALA A 157 -7.96 -0.25 -13.40
C ALA A 157 -7.36 -1.64 -13.65
N ASN A 158 -6.35 -1.74 -14.52
CA ASN A 158 -5.66 -3.00 -14.82
C ASN A 158 -4.86 -3.51 -13.62
N ALA A 159 -4.13 -2.64 -12.92
CA ALA A 159 -3.36 -3.02 -11.73
C ALA A 159 -4.29 -3.53 -10.61
N ILE A 160 -5.42 -2.85 -10.37
CA ILE A 160 -6.41 -3.25 -9.36
C ILE A 160 -7.08 -4.57 -9.76
N ARG A 161 -7.37 -4.74 -11.06
CA ARG A 161 -7.90 -6.00 -11.58
C ARG A 161 -6.93 -7.16 -11.35
N HIS A 162 -5.65 -6.98 -11.67
CA HIS A 162 -4.60 -7.99 -11.45
C HIS A 162 -4.54 -8.42 -9.98
N MET A 163 -4.52 -7.45 -9.06
CA MET A 163 -4.59 -7.72 -7.61
C MET A 163 -5.82 -8.57 -7.24
N HIS A 164 -7.00 -8.22 -7.74
CA HIS A 164 -8.25 -8.96 -7.48
C HIS A 164 -8.29 -10.34 -8.18
N ASP A 165 -7.65 -10.50 -9.34
CA ASP A 165 -7.50 -11.79 -10.05
C ASP A 165 -6.64 -12.76 -9.24
N CYS A 166 -5.60 -12.26 -8.57
CA CYS A 166 -4.86 -13.00 -7.55
C CYS A 166 -5.63 -13.21 -6.23
N LYS A 167 -6.91 -12.80 -6.19
CA LYS A 167 -7.81 -12.86 -5.04
C LYS A 167 -7.32 -12.09 -3.82
N ILE A 168 -6.52 -11.05 -4.03
CA ILE A 168 -6.07 -10.15 -2.98
C ILE A 168 -7.05 -9.00 -2.86
N GLN A 169 -7.42 -8.68 -1.63
CA GLN A 169 -8.17 -7.48 -1.26
C GLN A 169 -7.23 -6.54 -0.52
N HIS A 170 -7.05 -5.32 -1.00
CA HIS A 170 -6.28 -4.28 -0.32
C HIS A 170 -6.96 -3.82 0.98
N ASN A 171 -8.30 -3.84 1.03
CA ASN A 171 -9.16 -3.55 2.19
C ASN A 171 -9.18 -2.09 2.66
N CYS A 172 -8.24 -1.27 2.19
CA CYS A 172 -8.16 0.18 2.34
C CYS A 172 -7.77 0.83 1.00
N LEU A 173 -8.40 0.40 -0.10
CA LEU A 173 -8.12 0.95 -1.42
C LEU A 173 -8.73 2.35 -1.59
N TYR A 174 -7.86 3.37 -1.58
CA TYR A 174 -8.17 4.78 -1.83
C TYR A 174 -7.21 5.33 -2.90
N LEU A 175 -7.55 6.45 -3.54
CA LEU A 175 -6.69 7.05 -4.56
C LEU A 175 -5.29 7.40 -4.01
N LYS A 176 -5.19 7.89 -2.76
CA LYS A 176 -3.91 8.08 -2.07
C LYS A 176 -3.01 6.86 -1.94
N HIS A 177 -3.55 5.65 -2.08
CA HIS A 177 -2.77 4.42 -1.97
C HIS A 177 -2.41 3.81 -3.34
N VAL A 178 -2.78 4.50 -4.43
CA VAL A 178 -2.45 4.12 -5.80
C VAL A 178 -1.50 5.18 -6.36
N PHE A 179 -0.22 4.85 -6.42
CA PHE A 179 0.82 5.74 -6.91
C PHE A 179 1.01 5.55 -8.42
N ILE A 180 1.15 6.65 -9.14
CA ILE A 180 1.21 6.74 -10.59
C ILE A 180 2.47 7.46 -11.01
N LYS A 181 3.18 6.88 -11.99
CA LYS A 181 4.26 7.53 -12.74
C LYS A 181 3.92 7.47 -14.22
N ILE A 182 3.76 8.63 -14.84
CA ILE A 182 3.58 8.74 -16.29
C ILE A 182 4.98 8.78 -16.91
N VAL A 183 5.35 7.72 -17.64
CA VAL A 183 6.61 7.69 -18.40
C VAL A 183 6.43 8.41 -19.72
N ASP A 184 5.30 8.13 -20.39
CA ASP A 184 4.81 8.87 -21.55
C ASP A 184 3.28 8.70 -21.65
N ASP A 185 2.67 9.24 -22.71
CA ASP A 185 1.23 9.21 -22.92
C ASP A 185 0.60 7.80 -23.02
N ARG A 186 1.40 6.76 -23.22
CA ARG A 186 0.98 5.36 -23.37
C ARG A 186 1.48 4.46 -22.25
N GLN A 187 2.57 4.82 -21.59
CA GLN A 187 3.17 4.05 -20.52
C GLN A 187 2.95 4.74 -19.17
N VAL A 188 2.11 4.12 -18.34
CA VAL A 188 1.82 4.55 -16.98
C VAL A 188 2.13 3.40 -16.03
N ASP A 189 3.07 3.65 -15.12
CA ASP A 189 3.40 2.72 -14.05
C ASP A 189 2.51 2.98 -12.85
N VAL A 190 2.05 1.88 -12.23
CA VAL A 190 1.24 1.90 -11.02
C VAL A 190 2.01 1.22 -9.90
N ARG A 191 1.84 1.68 -8.65
CA ARG A 191 2.34 1.03 -7.44
C ARG A 191 1.30 1.13 -6.32
N PHE A 192 1.02 0.03 -5.63
CA PHE A 192 0.21 0.05 -4.41
C PHE A 192 1.07 0.26 -3.17
N ILE A 193 0.60 1.12 -2.26
CA ILE A 193 1.18 1.35 -0.94
C ILE A 193 0.16 1.02 0.16
N ASP A 194 0.50 1.23 1.43
CA ASP A 194 -0.38 0.95 2.57
C ASP A 194 -0.94 -0.49 2.58
N LEU A 195 -0.01 -1.44 2.50
CA LEU A 195 -0.36 -2.85 2.41
C LEU A 195 -0.62 -3.49 3.77
N GLU A 196 -0.68 -2.72 4.86
CA GLU A 196 -0.92 -3.30 6.18
C GLU A 196 -2.21 -4.12 6.17
N LYS A 197 -3.31 -3.63 5.60
CA LYS A 197 -4.62 -4.31 5.71
C LYS A 197 -4.95 -5.28 4.58
N ALA A 198 -4.03 -5.44 3.62
CA ALA A 198 -4.21 -6.35 2.51
C ALA A 198 -4.35 -7.79 3.00
N LYS A 199 -5.22 -8.57 2.32
CA LYS A 199 -5.53 -9.95 2.69
C LYS A 199 -6.06 -10.75 1.50
N TRP A 200 -5.81 -12.05 1.53
CA TRP A 200 -6.40 -12.97 0.56
C TRP A 200 -7.91 -13.19 0.80
N ARG A 201 -8.64 -13.44 -0.28
CA ARG A 201 -10.06 -13.79 -0.27
C ARG A 201 -10.31 -15.06 -1.11
N PRO A 202 -11.28 -15.91 -0.73
CA PRO A 202 -11.59 -17.12 -1.49
C PRO A 202 -12.13 -16.86 -2.90
N TRP A 203 -12.84 -15.74 -3.09
CA TRP A 203 -13.42 -15.35 -4.39
C TRP A 203 -13.06 -13.91 -4.75
N LYS A 204 -12.74 -13.68 -6.03
CA LYS A 204 -12.45 -12.34 -6.60
C LYS A 204 -13.52 -11.32 -6.26
N ASN A 205 -14.80 -11.70 -6.33
CA ASN A 205 -15.91 -10.79 -6.08
C ASN A 205 -15.90 -10.24 -4.64
N LEU A 206 -15.49 -11.04 -3.65
CA LEU A 206 -15.39 -10.55 -2.27
C LEU A 206 -14.27 -9.52 -2.09
N ALA A 207 -13.16 -9.67 -2.82
CA ALA A 207 -12.10 -8.66 -2.82
C ALA A 207 -12.59 -7.38 -3.53
N MET A 208 -13.12 -7.55 -4.75
CA MET A 208 -13.59 -6.49 -5.61
C MET A 208 -14.60 -5.56 -4.94
N PHE A 209 -15.72 -6.09 -4.43
CA PHE A 209 -16.84 -5.23 -4.01
C PHE A 209 -16.42 -4.21 -2.95
N ARG A 210 -15.67 -4.66 -1.93
CA ARG A 210 -15.24 -3.79 -0.85
C ARG A 210 -14.22 -2.75 -1.31
N ASP A 211 -13.26 -3.15 -2.13
CA ASP A 211 -12.18 -2.27 -2.58
C ASP A 211 -12.69 -1.25 -3.62
N LEU A 212 -13.46 -1.69 -4.62
CA LEU A 212 -14.04 -0.79 -5.61
C LEU A 212 -15.07 0.17 -5.01
N ALA A 213 -15.86 -0.27 -4.03
CA ALA A 213 -16.78 0.62 -3.32
C ALA A 213 -16.03 1.70 -2.53
N SER A 214 -14.94 1.35 -1.84
CA SER A 214 -14.12 2.34 -1.12
C SER A 214 -13.43 3.32 -2.07
N LEU A 215 -12.85 2.82 -3.16
CA LEU A 215 -12.17 3.61 -4.17
C LEU A 215 -13.13 4.61 -4.84
N LEU A 216 -14.24 4.13 -5.41
CA LEU A 216 -15.18 4.97 -6.17
C LEU A 216 -15.95 5.95 -5.28
N ARG A 217 -16.16 5.62 -4.00
CA ARG A 217 -16.76 6.55 -3.04
C ARG A 217 -15.88 7.76 -2.77
N HIS A 218 -14.56 7.57 -2.74
CA HIS A 218 -13.58 8.63 -2.43
C HIS A 218 -12.80 9.05 -3.68
N ALA A 219 -13.35 8.79 -4.87
CA ALA A 219 -12.76 9.23 -6.14
C ALA A 219 -13.08 10.71 -6.39
N GLU A 220 -12.66 11.58 -5.48
CA GLU A 220 -12.87 13.02 -5.60
C GLU A 220 -12.19 13.56 -6.87
N GLY A 221 -12.85 14.49 -7.55
CA GLY A 221 -12.36 15.04 -8.82
C GLY A 221 -12.54 14.13 -10.04
N TRP A 222 -13.22 12.99 -9.91
CA TRP A 222 -13.59 12.12 -11.05
C TRP A 222 -15.03 12.36 -11.49
N SER A 223 -15.26 12.46 -12.80
CA SER A 223 -16.61 12.52 -13.33
C SER A 223 -17.28 11.12 -13.34
N LYS A 224 -18.61 11.07 -13.44
CA LYS A 224 -19.34 9.80 -13.66
C LYS A 224 -18.82 9.03 -14.87
N THR A 225 -18.39 9.75 -15.92
CA THR A 225 -17.80 9.16 -17.12
C THR A 225 -16.42 8.56 -16.86
N ASP A 226 -15.61 9.19 -16.00
CA ASP A 226 -14.29 8.65 -15.61
C ASP A 226 -14.45 7.41 -14.73
N CYS A 227 -15.37 7.42 -13.77
CA CYS A 227 -15.72 6.24 -12.96
C CYS A 227 -16.25 5.08 -13.83
N LEU A 228 -17.12 5.38 -14.81
CA LEU A 228 -17.60 4.36 -15.75
C LEU A 228 -16.46 3.83 -16.63
N ARG A 229 -15.55 4.70 -17.10
CA ARG A 229 -14.38 4.30 -17.88
C ARG A 229 -13.50 3.37 -17.07
N PHE A 230 -13.17 3.73 -15.84
CA PHE A 230 -12.44 2.86 -14.91
C PHE A 230 -13.09 1.49 -14.78
N PHE A 231 -14.41 1.46 -14.55
CA PHE A 231 -15.12 0.20 -14.38
C PHE A 231 -15.12 -0.65 -15.65
N LEU A 232 -15.25 -0.04 -16.84
CA LEU A 232 -15.13 -0.71 -18.13
C LEU A 232 -13.72 -1.28 -18.34
N CYS A 233 -12.69 -0.48 -18.07
CA CYS A 233 -11.28 -0.88 -18.12
C CYS A 233 -11.02 -2.08 -17.17
N TYR A 234 -11.49 -1.99 -15.92
CA TYR A 234 -11.36 -3.05 -14.91
C TYR A 234 -12.04 -4.35 -15.34
N ASN A 235 -13.21 -4.26 -15.98
CA ASN A 235 -13.92 -5.43 -16.51
C ASN A 235 -13.37 -5.90 -17.87
N GLN A 236 -12.42 -5.18 -18.47
CA GLN A 236 -11.92 -5.40 -19.84
C GLN A 236 -13.05 -5.41 -20.88
N GLN A 237 -13.96 -4.44 -20.78
CA GLN A 237 -15.15 -4.34 -21.62
C GLN A 237 -15.21 -3.00 -22.35
N ARG A 238 -15.66 -3.00 -23.61
CA ARG A 238 -15.97 -1.76 -24.34
C ARG A 238 -17.31 -1.16 -23.95
N ARG A 239 -18.25 -1.99 -23.49
CA ARG A 239 -19.61 -1.63 -23.05
C ARG A 239 -20.04 -2.55 -21.92
N LEU A 240 -20.89 -2.05 -21.02
CA LEU A 240 -21.36 -2.82 -19.86
C LEU A 240 -22.20 -4.03 -20.30
N SER A 241 -21.75 -5.24 -19.94
CA SER A 241 -22.58 -6.45 -20.03
C SER A 241 -23.69 -6.45 -18.97
N LYS A 242 -24.70 -7.33 -19.09
CA LYS A 242 -25.75 -7.49 -18.07
C LYS A 242 -25.15 -7.77 -16.67
N ALA A 243 -24.16 -8.66 -16.59
CA ALA A 243 -23.48 -9.00 -15.33
C ALA A 243 -22.68 -7.83 -14.75
N SER A 244 -21.99 -7.05 -15.60
CA SER A 244 -21.22 -5.89 -15.17
C SER A 244 -22.12 -4.73 -14.76
N LYS A 245 -23.28 -4.54 -15.39
CA LYS A 245 -24.33 -3.62 -14.90
C LYS A 245 -24.78 -3.99 -13.49
N GLN A 246 -25.12 -5.26 -13.26
CA GLN A 246 -25.52 -5.72 -11.93
C GLN A 246 -24.43 -5.49 -10.88
N SER A 247 -23.18 -5.82 -11.22
CA SER A 247 -22.04 -5.62 -10.31
C SER A 247 -21.84 -4.15 -9.98
N LEU A 248 -21.96 -3.25 -10.97
CA LEU A 248 -21.88 -1.81 -10.76
C LEU A 248 -23.00 -1.30 -9.86
N THR A 249 -24.24 -1.74 -10.08
CA THR A 249 -25.39 -1.41 -9.23
C THR A 249 -25.14 -1.81 -7.78
N ASN A 250 -24.63 -3.02 -7.53
CA ASN A 250 -24.33 -3.49 -6.17
C ASN A 250 -23.23 -2.63 -5.50
N ILE A 251 -22.21 -2.21 -6.25
CA ILE A 251 -21.16 -1.30 -5.74
C ILE A 251 -21.78 0.05 -5.36
N LEU A 252 -22.63 0.63 -6.22
CA LEU A 252 -23.28 1.92 -5.96
C LEU A 252 -24.20 1.86 -4.73
N GLN A 253 -25.00 0.80 -4.60
CA GLN A 253 -25.83 0.58 -3.41
C GLN A 253 -24.99 0.48 -2.12
N GLN A 254 -23.84 -0.18 -2.18
CA GLN A 254 -22.92 -0.25 -1.04
C GLN A 254 -22.34 1.13 -0.67
N ILE A 255 -22.06 1.97 -1.67
CA ILE A 255 -21.59 3.34 -1.46
C ILE A 255 -22.69 4.17 -0.78
N GLU A 256 -23.92 4.13 -1.30
CA GLU A 256 -25.09 4.83 -0.75
C GLU A 256 -25.36 4.42 0.70
N HIS A 257 -25.43 3.11 0.98
CA HIS A 257 -25.65 2.60 2.33
C HIS A 257 -24.60 3.11 3.32
N LYS A 258 -23.31 3.07 2.94
CA LYS A 258 -22.25 3.59 3.79
C LYS A 258 -22.30 5.12 3.91
N ASN A 259 -22.83 5.85 2.93
CA ASN A 259 -22.94 7.32 3.02
C ASN A 259 -24.03 7.70 4.04
N ASN A 260 -25.12 6.92 4.06
CA ASN A 260 -26.27 7.16 4.93
C ASN A 260 -26.03 6.70 6.38
N HIS A 261 -25.19 5.69 6.59
CA HIS A 261 -24.92 5.09 7.92
C HIS A 261 -23.48 5.30 8.42
N GLY A 262 -22.72 6.20 7.78
CA GLY A 262 -21.30 6.44 8.06
C GLY A 262 -21.02 7.79 8.73
N LYS A 263 -21.83 8.17 9.73
CA LYS A 263 -21.43 9.12 10.78
C LYS A 263 -21.11 8.35 12.06
#